data_AF-A0A0J7ABD7-F1
#
_entry.id   AF-A0A0J7ABD7-F1
#
_cell.length_a   1.000
_cell.length_b   1.000
_cell.length_c   1.000
_cell.angle_alpha   90.00
_cell.angle_beta   90.00
_cell.angle_gamma   90.00
#
_symmetry.space_group_name_H-M   'P 1'
#
loop_
_entity.id
_entity.type
_entity.pdbx_description
1 polymer ?
#
loop_
_entity_poly.entity_id
_entity_poly.type
_entity_poly.pdbx_seq_one_letter_code
_entity_poly.pdbx_strand_id
1 'polypeptide(L)'
;MLNKVPEVTVWFWIIKILCTTVGESFADWINMNLGVGLLNTALIFTGALAAVLAWQLSTSRYIPFVYWLTVVVVSVTGTLYTDILTDSLGVPLVLSSGVFAGVLAAVFGIWYVRERTLSVHSITTRLRELFYWLAVLVTFALGTATGDWTLELTGWTAGVSVLLPLGLIAAIIVGWRLGANAVLSFWLAYILTRPLGANLGDWLGSPGRDGGLGLGTAMTSVIFLLAILATVVYLTLSRSDVIESQEPTRAPRTPSPARERGMLAYYVVVAIAATALLAWANQQPHASASEEADTTAPMAGHITPQEATAPFPAADIAKFRTITADTLANVNSGDQRAATSRVTDLETAWDDDQSTLEPKSEKAWGFLDGEIDQVLKAVRAPHPDKATEVDALNTLLTSLGGTT
;
A
#
# COMPACT_ATOMS: atom_id res chain seq x y z
N MET A 1 20.29 -29.04 -4.73
CA MET A 1 18.83 -28.90 -4.51
C MET A 1 18.18 -28.82 -5.88
N LEU A 2 16.92 -29.26 -6.00
CA LEU A 2 16.12 -28.99 -7.20
C LEU A 2 15.76 -27.50 -7.23
N ASN A 3 15.39 -26.95 -8.40
CA ASN A 3 14.94 -25.56 -8.47
C ASN A 3 13.71 -25.38 -7.56
N LYS A 4 13.70 -24.27 -6.81
CA LYS A 4 12.69 -23.98 -5.78
C LYS A 4 11.66 -22.93 -6.18
N VAL A 5 11.75 -22.42 -7.41
CA VAL A 5 10.82 -21.41 -7.93
C VAL A 5 9.95 -22.03 -9.02
N PRO A 6 8.65 -21.68 -9.07
CA PRO A 6 7.74 -22.14 -10.12
C PRO A 6 8.22 -21.80 -11.52
N GLU A 7 7.71 -22.55 -12.49
CA GLU A 7 7.77 -22.15 -13.89
C GLU A 7 7.00 -20.84 -14.11
N VAL A 8 7.57 -19.95 -14.93
CA VAL A 8 6.98 -18.65 -15.26
C VAL A 8 5.90 -18.84 -16.33
N THR A 9 4.76 -19.40 -15.92
CA THR A 9 3.56 -19.59 -16.75
C THR A 9 2.58 -18.42 -16.59
N VAL A 10 1.44 -18.45 -17.29
CA VAL A 10 0.37 -17.46 -17.06
C VAL A 10 -0.14 -17.52 -15.60
N TRP A 11 -0.20 -18.72 -15.00
CA TRP A 11 -0.63 -18.89 -13.63
C TRP A 11 0.29 -18.20 -12.63
N PHE A 12 1.61 -18.21 -12.88
CA PHE A 12 2.58 -17.49 -12.07
C PHE A 12 2.25 -15.99 -11.99
N TRP A 13 1.93 -15.37 -13.13
CA TRP A 13 1.59 -13.95 -13.17
C TRP A 13 0.25 -13.65 -12.52
N ILE A 14 -0.76 -14.50 -12.73
CA ILE A 14 -2.09 -14.34 -12.10
C ILE A 14 -1.94 -14.34 -10.57
N ILE A 15 -1.39 -15.41 -9.99
CA ILE A 15 -1.29 -15.52 -8.54
C ILE A 15 -0.33 -14.48 -7.96
N LYS A 16 0.74 -14.09 -8.66
CA LYS A 16 1.62 -12.99 -8.25
C LYS A 16 0.85 -11.67 -8.13
N ILE A 17 0.05 -11.30 -9.13
CA ILE A 17 -0.78 -10.09 -9.10
C ILE A 17 -1.79 -10.16 -7.94
N LEU A 18 -2.42 -11.32 -7.73
CA LEU A 18 -3.32 -11.51 -6.60
C LEU A 18 -2.59 -11.31 -5.25
N CYS A 19 -1.40 -11.89 -5.09
CA CYS A 19 -0.59 -11.75 -3.87
C CYS A 19 -0.13 -10.30 -3.63
N THR A 20 0.18 -9.54 -4.69
CA THR A 20 0.51 -8.13 -4.55
C THR A 20 -0.70 -7.32 -4.08
N THR A 21 -1.88 -7.54 -4.64
CA THR A 21 -3.08 -6.82 -4.21
C THR A 21 -3.49 -7.15 -2.78
N VAL A 22 -3.40 -8.41 -2.35
CA VAL A 22 -3.61 -8.78 -0.93
C VAL A 22 -2.59 -8.12 -0.02
N GLY A 23 -1.34 -8.01 -0.45
CA GLY A 23 -0.27 -7.39 0.34
C GLY A 23 -0.58 -5.95 0.74
N GLU A 24 -1.31 -5.23 -0.09
CA GLU A 24 -1.79 -3.86 0.17
C GLU A 24 -3.01 -3.90 1.10
N SER A 25 -4.13 -4.38 0.58
CA SER A 25 -5.42 -4.27 1.26
C SER A 25 -5.49 -5.00 2.59
N PHE A 26 -4.71 -6.08 2.77
CA PHE A 26 -4.66 -6.82 4.04
C PHE A 26 -3.78 -6.13 5.08
N ALA A 27 -2.70 -5.47 4.66
CA ALA A 27 -1.88 -4.66 5.57
C ALA A 27 -2.72 -3.51 6.12
N ASP A 28 -3.43 -2.80 5.24
CA ASP A 28 -4.32 -1.69 5.61
C ASP A 28 -5.44 -2.14 6.54
N TRP A 29 -6.07 -3.26 6.23
CA TRP A 29 -7.16 -3.78 7.06
C TRP A 29 -6.69 -4.10 8.49
N ILE A 30 -5.51 -4.70 8.66
CA ILE A 30 -4.98 -4.99 10.01
C ILE A 30 -4.58 -3.70 10.72
N ASN A 31 -3.99 -2.75 10.00
CA ASN A 31 -3.56 -1.48 10.58
C ASN A 31 -4.77 -0.63 11.02
N MET A 32 -5.72 -0.41 10.12
CA MET A 32 -6.82 0.55 10.27
C MET A 32 -8.06 -0.04 10.96
N ASN A 33 -8.49 -1.26 10.58
CA ASN A 33 -9.75 -1.81 11.09
C ASN A 33 -9.59 -2.62 12.37
N LEU A 34 -8.45 -3.29 12.58
CA LEU A 34 -8.20 -4.06 13.80
C LEU A 34 -7.54 -3.23 14.90
N GLY A 35 -7.13 -1.98 14.62
CA GLY A 35 -6.57 -1.06 15.61
C GLY A 35 -5.27 -1.54 16.25
N VAL A 36 -4.58 -2.50 15.63
CA VAL A 36 -3.34 -3.09 16.16
C VAL A 36 -2.20 -2.07 16.14
N GLY A 37 -2.28 -1.10 15.23
CA GLY A 37 -1.28 -0.08 14.98
C GLY A 37 -0.14 -0.58 14.08
N LEU A 38 0.39 0.31 13.25
CA LEU A 38 1.33 -0.01 12.19
C LEU A 38 2.57 -0.76 12.68
N LEU A 39 3.18 -0.29 13.78
CA LEU A 39 4.41 -0.88 14.33
C LEU A 39 4.19 -2.31 14.86
N ASN A 40 3.08 -2.56 15.55
CA ASN A 40 2.77 -3.89 16.09
C ASN A 40 2.46 -4.88 14.95
N THR A 41 1.70 -4.43 13.95
CA THR A 41 1.43 -5.21 12.74
C THR A 41 2.72 -5.58 12.03
N ALA A 42 3.64 -4.62 11.84
CA ALA A 42 4.95 -4.88 11.24
C ALA A 42 5.78 -5.88 12.05
N LEU A 43 5.79 -5.80 13.39
CA LEU A 43 6.50 -6.78 14.23
C LEU A 43 5.95 -8.20 14.08
N ILE A 44 4.62 -8.35 14.08
CA ILE A 44 3.95 -9.64 13.88
C ILE A 44 4.32 -10.23 12.50
N PHE A 45 4.20 -9.43 11.44
CA PHE A 45 4.51 -9.89 10.09
C PHE A 45 6.00 -10.12 9.86
N THR A 46 6.88 -9.37 10.53
CA THR A 46 8.32 -9.65 10.53
C THR A 46 8.63 -11.01 11.16
N GLY A 47 7.97 -11.35 12.28
CA GLY A 47 8.07 -12.66 12.90
C GLY A 47 7.51 -13.77 12.00
N ALA A 48 6.35 -13.54 11.40
CA ALA A 48 5.75 -14.47 10.43
C ALA A 48 6.65 -14.68 9.21
N LEU A 49 7.25 -13.60 8.68
CA LEU A 49 8.19 -13.61 7.56
C LEU A 49 9.39 -14.48 7.89
N ALA A 50 9.99 -14.30 9.07
CA ALA A 50 11.12 -15.13 9.52
C ALA A 50 10.73 -16.62 9.59
N ALA A 51 9.54 -16.94 10.10
CA ALA A 51 9.06 -18.31 10.20
C ALA A 51 8.81 -18.96 8.83
N VAL A 52 8.12 -18.28 7.91
CA VAL A 52 7.83 -18.83 6.57
C VAL A 52 9.08 -18.88 5.70
N LEU A 53 10.01 -17.91 5.81
CA LEU A 53 11.30 -17.98 5.13
C LEU A 53 12.14 -19.13 5.66
N ALA A 54 12.19 -19.36 6.97
CA ALA A 54 12.89 -20.52 7.54
C ALA A 54 12.30 -21.83 7.00
N TRP A 55 10.96 -21.92 6.91
CA TRP A 55 10.29 -23.07 6.31
C TRP A 55 10.68 -23.24 4.84
N GLN A 56 10.57 -22.19 4.02
CA GLN A 56 10.96 -22.20 2.61
C GLN A 56 12.43 -22.60 2.40
N LEU A 57 13.35 -22.02 3.16
CA LEU A 57 14.79 -22.32 3.09
C LEU A 57 15.11 -23.77 3.49
N SER A 58 14.31 -24.35 4.41
CA SER A 58 14.46 -25.75 4.84
C SER A 58 13.98 -26.78 3.81
N THR A 59 13.08 -26.39 2.90
CA THR A 59 12.63 -27.30 1.83
C THR A 59 13.77 -27.62 0.87
N SER A 60 13.73 -28.78 0.19
CA SER A 60 14.76 -29.20 -0.78
C SER A 60 14.30 -29.11 -2.24
N ARG A 61 13.02 -28.79 -2.45
CA ARG A 61 12.31 -28.73 -3.73
C ARG A 61 11.19 -27.69 -3.66
N TYR A 62 10.73 -27.24 -4.83
CA TYR A 62 9.55 -26.39 -4.92
C TYR A 62 8.31 -27.08 -4.34
N ILE A 63 7.64 -26.40 -3.39
CA ILE A 63 6.35 -26.77 -2.84
C ILE A 63 5.43 -25.56 -3.05
N PRO A 64 4.40 -25.64 -3.93
CA PRO A 64 3.58 -24.49 -4.29
C PRO A 64 3.02 -23.73 -3.08
N PHE A 65 2.47 -24.46 -2.11
CA PHE A 65 1.91 -23.87 -0.90
C PHE A 65 2.94 -23.05 -0.10
N VAL A 66 4.12 -23.61 0.20
CA VAL A 66 5.15 -22.93 1.01
C VAL A 66 5.68 -21.70 0.30
N TYR A 67 5.90 -21.81 -1.01
CA TYR A 67 6.41 -20.72 -1.83
C TYR A 67 5.40 -19.55 -1.89
N TRP A 68 4.14 -19.81 -2.25
CA TRP A 68 3.13 -18.76 -2.37
C TRP A 68 2.73 -18.17 -1.02
N LEU A 69 2.72 -18.97 0.06
CA LEU A 69 2.59 -18.45 1.41
C LEU A 69 3.71 -17.46 1.75
N THR A 70 4.95 -17.82 1.41
CA THR A 70 6.11 -16.93 1.60
C THR A 70 5.93 -15.64 0.79
N VAL A 71 5.48 -15.72 -0.46
CA VAL A 71 5.22 -14.54 -1.30
C VAL A 71 4.14 -13.63 -0.69
N VAL A 72 3.06 -14.17 -0.14
CA VAL A 72 2.00 -13.39 0.53
C VAL A 72 2.52 -12.71 1.79
N VAL A 73 3.28 -13.42 2.63
CA VAL A 73 3.81 -12.81 3.86
C VAL A 73 4.87 -11.76 3.54
N VAL A 74 5.72 -11.99 2.54
CA VAL A 74 6.68 -11.00 2.05
C VAL A 74 5.96 -9.78 1.47
N SER A 75 4.83 -9.98 0.77
CA SER A 75 4.08 -8.85 0.19
C SER A 75 3.57 -7.91 1.26
N VAL A 76 2.88 -8.45 2.26
CA VAL A 76 2.37 -7.68 3.41
C VAL A 76 3.51 -6.99 4.17
N THR A 77 4.60 -7.72 4.45
CA THR A 77 5.74 -7.16 5.20
C THR A 77 6.43 -6.04 4.45
N GLY A 78 6.56 -6.16 3.12
CA GLY A 78 7.17 -5.12 2.28
C GLY A 78 6.35 -3.83 2.24
N THR A 79 5.02 -3.93 2.23
CA THR A 79 4.10 -2.77 2.37
C THR A 79 4.37 -2.07 3.69
N LEU A 80 4.25 -2.80 4.81
CA LEU A 80 4.38 -2.25 6.16
C LEU A 80 5.72 -1.54 6.40
N TYR A 81 6.81 -2.02 5.81
CA TYR A 81 8.11 -1.35 5.92
C TYR A 81 8.17 -0.01 5.19
N THR A 82 7.44 0.11 4.08
CA THR A 82 7.29 1.36 3.35
C THR A 82 6.44 2.33 4.16
N ASP A 83 5.29 1.88 4.63
CA ASP A 83 4.34 2.69 5.41
C ASP A 83 4.98 3.20 6.72
N ILE A 84 5.83 2.40 7.37
CA ILE A 84 6.56 2.87 8.56
C ILE A 84 7.47 4.04 8.22
N LEU A 85 8.14 3.99 7.06
CA LEU A 85 9.03 5.08 6.63
C LEU A 85 8.22 6.33 6.29
N THR A 86 7.12 6.20 5.58
CA THR A 86 6.34 7.34 5.08
C THR A 86 5.42 7.90 6.15
N ASP A 87 4.61 7.04 6.78
CA ASP A 87 3.48 7.47 7.61
C ASP A 87 3.89 7.69 9.07
N SER A 88 4.81 6.88 9.58
CA SER A 88 5.31 7.02 10.96
C SER A 88 6.56 7.90 11.07
N LEU A 89 7.47 7.81 10.10
CA LEU A 89 8.74 8.55 10.13
C LEU A 89 8.74 9.80 9.23
N GLY A 90 7.67 10.03 8.45
CA GLY A 90 7.54 11.23 7.60
C GLY A 90 8.54 11.30 6.45
N VAL A 91 9.11 10.16 6.03
CA VAL A 91 10.11 10.12 4.95
C VAL A 91 9.40 10.31 3.60
N PRO A 92 9.78 11.31 2.79
CA PRO A 92 9.13 11.53 1.49
C PRO A 92 9.20 10.29 0.58
N LEU A 93 8.09 9.99 -0.09
CA LEU A 93 7.95 8.82 -0.96
C LEU A 93 8.98 8.76 -2.10
N VAL A 94 9.36 9.91 -2.66
CA VAL A 94 10.45 10.03 -3.64
C VAL A 94 11.79 9.54 -3.08
N LEU A 95 12.09 9.85 -1.81
CA LEU A 95 13.33 9.46 -1.16
C LEU A 95 13.32 7.95 -0.85
N SER A 96 12.21 7.44 -0.29
CA SER A 96 12.00 6.01 -0.05
C SER A 96 12.14 5.20 -1.34
N SER A 97 11.51 5.65 -2.43
CA SER A 97 11.62 5.04 -3.77
C SER A 97 13.06 5.01 -4.28
N GLY A 98 13.79 6.13 -4.17
CA GLY A 98 15.20 6.22 -4.56
C GLY A 98 16.11 5.29 -3.74
N VAL A 99 15.90 5.23 -2.42
CA VAL A 99 16.66 4.35 -1.52
C VAL A 99 16.38 2.88 -1.84
N PHE A 100 15.12 2.47 -1.96
CA PHE A 100 14.79 1.08 -2.30
C PHE A 100 15.29 0.68 -3.68
N ALA A 101 15.26 1.58 -4.67
CA ALA A 101 15.85 1.34 -5.99
C ALA A 101 17.37 1.15 -5.91
N GLY A 102 18.06 1.97 -5.11
CA GLY A 102 19.49 1.84 -4.85
C GLY A 102 19.84 0.52 -4.14
N VAL A 103 19.07 0.14 -3.12
CA VAL A 103 19.23 -1.13 -2.40
C VAL A 103 18.99 -2.31 -3.35
N LEU A 104 17.94 -2.26 -4.18
CA LEU A 104 17.65 -3.30 -5.16
C LEU A 104 18.78 -3.47 -6.18
N ALA A 105 19.32 -2.34 -6.68
CA ALA A 105 20.46 -2.34 -7.58
C ALA A 105 21.71 -2.94 -6.91
N ALA A 106 21.95 -2.63 -5.63
CA ALA A 106 23.03 -3.22 -4.86
C ALA A 106 22.84 -4.74 -4.67
N VAL A 107 21.62 -5.20 -4.36
CA VAL A 107 21.29 -6.63 -4.24
C VAL A 107 21.56 -7.36 -5.55
N PHE A 108 21.07 -6.83 -6.68
CA PHE A 108 21.35 -7.43 -7.99
C PHE A 108 22.84 -7.36 -8.36
N GLY A 109 23.53 -6.26 -8.06
CA GLY A 109 24.96 -6.11 -8.31
C GLY A 109 25.80 -7.13 -7.53
N ILE A 110 25.57 -7.25 -6.22
CA ILE A 110 26.28 -8.22 -5.37
C ILE A 110 25.94 -9.65 -5.81
N TRP A 111 24.67 -9.95 -6.09
CA TRP A 111 24.26 -11.26 -6.57
C TRP A 111 24.94 -11.61 -7.89
N TYR A 112 24.97 -10.69 -8.86
CA TYR A 112 25.63 -10.91 -10.14
C TYR A 112 27.14 -11.09 -10.00
N VAL A 113 27.81 -10.30 -9.16
CA VAL A 113 29.27 -10.45 -8.92
C VAL A 113 29.59 -11.82 -8.33
N ARG A 114 28.75 -12.33 -7.41
CA ARG A 114 28.96 -13.61 -6.72
C ARG A 114 28.59 -14.83 -7.56
N GLU A 115 27.46 -14.78 -8.27
CA GLU A 115 26.85 -15.95 -8.91
C GLU A 115 26.88 -15.90 -10.45
N ARG A 116 27.24 -14.74 -11.02
CA ARG A 116 27.29 -14.47 -12.48
C ARG A 116 25.99 -14.76 -13.23
N THR A 117 24.88 -14.83 -12.52
CA THR A 117 23.54 -15.04 -13.06
C THR A 117 22.50 -14.36 -12.16
N LEU A 118 21.50 -13.75 -12.78
CA LEU A 118 20.28 -13.25 -12.13
C LEU A 118 19.06 -14.12 -12.51
N SER A 119 19.32 -15.30 -13.08
CA SER A 119 18.26 -16.19 -13.58
C SER A 119 17.60 -16.94 -12.44
N VAL A 120 16.28 -16.77 -12.37
CA VAL A 120 15.38 -17.42 -11.40
C VAL A 120 15.27 -18.93 -11.63
N HIS A 121 15.59 -19.42 -12.83
CA HIS A 121 15.60 -20.85 -13.15
C HIS A 121 16.77 -21.63 -12.50
N SER A 122 17.70 -20.93 -11.83
CA SER A 122 18.94 -21.51 -11.31
C SER A 122 19.11 -21.35 -9.80
N ILE A 123 18.00 -21.28 -9.05
CA ILE A 123 18.00 -21.15 -7.59
C ILE A 123 18.17 -22.55 -6.98
N THR A 124 19.41 -23.04 -7.03
CA THR A 124 19.79 -24.39 -6.60
C THR A 124 20.70 -24.41 -5.37
N THR A 125 21.14 -23.23 -4.91
CA THR A 125 21.99 -23.03 -3.71
C THR A 125 21.28 -22.12 -2.70
N ARG A 126 21.60 -22.29 -1.40
CA ARG A 126 21.04 -21.45 -0.32
C ARG A 126 21.39 -19.98 -0.52
N LEU A 127 22.59 -19.68 -1.01
CA LEU A 127 23.03 -18.29 -1.22
C LEU A 127 22.19 -17.59 -2.31
N ARG A 128 21.93 -18.28 -3.43
CA ARG A 128 21.04 -17.77 -4.49
C ARG A 128 19.62 -17.57 -4.00
N GLU A 129 19.13 -18.50 -3.16
CA GLU A 129 17.80 -18.40 -2.56
C GLU A 129 17.67 -17.20 -1.62
N LEU A 130 18.70 -16.90 -0.83
CA LEU A 130 18.72 -15.70 0.02
C LEU A 130 18.74 -14.42 -0.81
N PHE A 131 19.56 -14.33 -1.87
CA PHE A 131 19.54 -13.18 -2.77
C PHE A 131 18.18 -13.03 -3.46
N TYR A 132 17.57 -14.13 -3.85
CA TYR A 132 16.24 -14.13 -4.44
C TYR A 132 15.19 -13.55 -3.49
N TRP A 133 15.09 -14.07 -2.27
CA TRP A 133 14.10 -13.57 -1.30
C TRP A 133 14.36 -12.14 -0.85
N LEU A 134 15.63 -11.75 -0.72
CA LEU A 134 15.99 -10.37 -0.43
C LEU A 134 15.60 -9.44 -1.58
N ALA A 135 15.89 -9.81 -2.83
CA ALA A 135 15.46 -9.05 -3.99
C ALA A 135 13.92 -8.94 -4.02
N VAL A 136 13.21 -10.04 -3.80
CA VAL A 136 11.74 -10.06 -3.73
C VAL A 136 11.24 -9.08 -2.66
N LEU A 137 11.72 -9.15 -1.41
CA LEU A 137 11.33 -8.22 -0.35
C LEU A 137 11.57 -6.76 -0.72
N VAL A 138 12.74 -6.42 -1.25
CA VAL A 138 13.07 -5.04 -1.66
C VAL A 138 12.20 -4.59 -2.83
N THR A 139 11.89 -5.47 -3.79
CA THR A 139 10.96 -5.12 -4.89
C THR A 139 9.54 -4.86 -4.40
N PHE A 140 9.11 -5.54 -3.33
CA PHE A 140 7.81 -5.28 -2.71
C PHE A 140 7.76 -3.89 -2.08
N ALA A 141 8.76 -3.54 -1.26
CA ALA A 141 8.86 -2.21 -0.67
C ALA A 141 9.01 -1.10 -1.71
N LEU A 142 9.90 -1.29 -2.70
CA LEU A 142 10.06 -0.35 -3.83
C LEU A 142 8.75 -0.13 -4.57
N GLY A 143 8.01 -1.20 -4.83
CA GLY A 143 6.80 -1.13 -5.64
C GLY A 143 5.62 -0.49 -4.92
N THR A 144 5.51 -0.65 -3.59
CA THR A 144 4.57 0.13 -2.76
C THR A 144 4.97 1.60 -2.82
N ALA A 145 6.21 1.95 -2.45
CA ALA A 145 6.68 3.34 -2.46
C ALA A 145 6.51 4.03 -3.82
N THR A 146 6.79 3.33 -4.92
CA THR A 146 6.62 3.90 -6.27
C THR A 146 5.15 4.02 -6.68
N GLY A 147 4.29 3.10 -6.22
CA GLY A 147 2.85 3.16 -6.44
C GLY A 147 2.27 4.42 -5.81
N ASP A 148 2.49 4.59 -4.51
CA ASP A 148 1.99 5.74 -3.74
C ASP A 148 2.60 7.04 -4.23
N TRP A 149 3.90 7.04 -4.54
CA TRP A 149 4.55 8.19 -5.13
C TRP A 149 3.93 8.59 -6.47
N THR A 150 3.49 7.62 -7.27
CA THR A 150 2.81 7.92 -8.55
C THR A 150 1.48 8.63 -8.29
N LEU A 151 0.71 8.19 -7.28
CA LEU A 151 -0.54 8.84 -6.90
C LEU A 151 -0.28 10.27 -6.39
N GLU A 152 0.68 10.44 -5.47
CA GLU A 152 1.06 11.75 -4.92
C GLU A 152 1.53 12.72 -6.00
N LEU A 153 2.40 12.25 -6.91
CA LEU A 153 3.03 13.06 -7.95
C LEU A 153 2.07 13.48 -9.07
N THR A 154 0.99 12.73 -9.30
CA THR A 154 0.10 12.96 -10.45
C THR A 154 -1.31 13.38 -10.06
N GLY A 155 -1.68 13.19 -8.79
CA GLY A 155 -3.06 13.32 -8.31
C GLY A 155 -4.05 12.40 -9.01
N TRP A 156 -3.57 11.35 -9.68
CA TRP A 156 -4.44 10.38 -10.34
C TRP A 156 -5.17 9.54 -9.30
N THR A 157 -6.41 9.19 -9.60
CA THR A 157 -7.10 8.17 -8.82
C THR A 157 -6.41 6.82 -9.00
N ALA A 158 -6.50 5.95 -7.98
CA ALA A 158 -5.91 4.62 -8.01
C ALA A 158 -6.26 3.84 -9.30
N GLY A 159 -7.52 3.94 -9.74
CA GLY A 159 -7.99 3.27 -10.97
C GLY A 159 -7.32 3.77 -12.25
N VAL A 160 -7.03 5.06 -12.38
CA VAL A 160 -6.28 5.60 -13.53
C VAL A 160 -4.80 5.21 -13.43
N SER A 161 -4.24 5.26 -12.22
CA SER A 161 -2.85 4.92 -11.95
C SER A 161 -2.49 3.47 -12.32
N VAL A 162 -3.44 2.53 -12.27
CA VAL A 162 -3.29 1.15 -12.77
C VAL A 162 -2.82 1.08 -14.24
N LEU A 163 -3.20 2.05 -15.08
CA LEU A 163 -2.88 2.04 -16.50
C LEU A 163 -1.38 2.19 -16.79
N LEU A 164 -0.65 2.91 -15.95
CA LEU A 164 0.79 3.11 -16.11
C LEU A 164 1.61 1.80 -15.97
N PRO A 165 1.58 1.08 -14.83
CA PRO A 165 2.30 -0.17 -14.70
C PRO A 165 1.76 -1.24 -15.67
N LEU A 166 0.46 -1.25 -15.98
CA LEU A 166 -0.12 -2.15 -16.98
C LEU A 166 0.47 -1.89 -18.38
N GLY A 167 0.53 -0.64 -18.81
CA GLY A 167 1.12 -0.23 -20.10
C GLY A 167 2.61 -0.54 -20.18
N LEU A 168 3.34 -0.33 -19.09
CA LEU A 168 4.76 -0.69 -18.99
C LEU A 168 4.99 -2.20 -19.08
N ILE A 169 4.17 -3.00 -18.41
CA ILE A 169 4.21 -4.47 -18.52
C ILE A 169 3.92 -4.89 -19.96
N ALA A 170 2.93 -4.30 -20.63
CA ALA A 170 2.63 -4.58 -22.03
C ALA A 170 3.82 -4.24 -22.94
N ALA A 171 4.48 -3.10 -22.73
CA ALA A 171 5.70 -2.73 -23.46
C ALA A 171 6.85 -3.72 -23.21
N ILE A 172 7.01 -4.21 -21.98
CA ILE A 172 8.01 -5.24 -21.66
C ILE A 172 7.72 -6.55 -22.38
N ILE A 173 6.46 -6.98 -22.43
CA ILE A 173 6.03 -8.18 -23.17
C ILE A 173 6.34 -8.03 -24.67
N VAL A 174 6.05 -6.86 -25.26
CA VAL A 174 6.39 -6.56 -26.65
C VAL A 174 7.92 -6.65 -26.84
N GLY A 175 8.70 -6.02 -25.96
CA GLY A 175 10.16 -6.07 -26.02
C GLY A 175 10.71 -7.49 -25.92
N TRP A 176 10.18 -8.30 -25.01
CA TRP A 176 10.54 -9.70 -24.86
C TRP A 176 10.22 -10.51 -26.14
N ARG A 177 9.03 -10.33 -26.73
CA ARG A 177 8.66 -10.94 -28.01
C ARG A 177 9.56 -10.50 -29.17
N LEU A 178 10.05 -9.26 -29.12
CA LEU A 178 11.01 -8.70 -30.06
C LEU A 178 12.46 -9.10 -29.76
N GLY A 179 12.72 -9.95 -28.78
CA GLY A 179 14.03 -10.56 -28.52
C GLY A 179 14.88 -9.83 -27.47
N ALA A 180 14.25 -9.08 -26.56
CA ALA A 180 14.93 -8.54 -25.38
C ALA A 180 15.43 -9.67 -24.46
N ASN A 181 16.39 -9.33 -23.60
CA ASN A 181 16.93 -10.26 -22.61
C ASN A 181 15.80 -10.77 -21.69
N ALA A 182 15.62 -12.09 -21.62
CA ALA A 182 14.51 -12.70 -20.86
C ALA A 182 14.62 -12.46 -19.35
N VAL A 183 15.84 -12.45 -18.80
CA VAL A 183 16.06 -12.22 -17.37
C VAL A 183 15.74 -10.77 -17.00
N LEU A 184 16.20 -9.81 -17.81
CA LEU A 184 15.87 -8.40 -17.62
C LEU A 184 14.36 -8.16 -17.76
N SER A 185 13.74 -8.72 -18.80
CA SER A 185 12.30 -8.58 -19.05
C SER A 185 11.49 -9.13 -17.87
N PHE A 186 11.91 -10.28 -17.32
CA PHE A 186 11.29 -10.88 -16.15
C PHE A 186 11.36 -9.94 -14.94
N TRP A 187 12.55 -9.43 -14.59
CA TRP A 187 12.69 -8.57 -13.41
C TRP A 187 11.95 -7.24 -13.55
N LEU A 188 11.98 -6.62 -14.75
CA LEU A 188 11.21 -5.41 -15.00
C LEU A 188 9.70 -5.64 -14.84
N ALA A 189 9.17 -6.70 -15.45
CA ALA A 189 7.76 -7.06 -15.30
C ALA A 189 7.43 -7.42 -13.84
N TYR A 190 8.30 -8.16 -13.16
CA TYR A 190 8.14 -8.55 -11.76
C TYR A 190 8.04 -7.32 -10.84
N ILE A 191 8.94 -6.34 -11.01
CA ILE A 191 8.92 -5.10 -10.24
C ILE A 191 7.61 -4.35 -10.48
N LEU A 192 7.18 -4.20 -11.74
CA LEU A 192 5.98 -3.45 -12.10
C LEU A 192 4.65 -4.12 -11.70
N THR A 193 4.64 -5.43 -11.47
CA THR A 193 3.44 -6.09 -10.92
C THR A 193 3.10 -5.58 -9.52
N ARG A 194 4.06 -5.02 -8.77
CA ARG A 194 3.79 -4.51 -7.43
C ARG A 194 2.97 -3.21 -7.41
N PRO A 195 3.40 -2.10 -8.07
CA PRO A 195 2.58 -0.90 -8.15
C PRO A 195 1.25 -1.17 -8.87
N LEU A 196 1.22 -2.10 -9.84
CA LEU A 196 -0.04 -2.57 -10.41
C LEU A 196 -0.98 -3.14 -9.34
N GLY A 197 -0.47 -4.03 -8.49
CA GLY A 197 -1.24 -4.68 -7.45
C GLY A 197 -1.70 -3.74 -6.33
N ALA A 198 -0.83 -2.80 -5.92
CA ALA A 198 -1.16 -1.76 -4.93
C ALA A 198 -2.29 -0.87 -5.43
N ASN A 199 -2.11 -0.22 -6.59
CA ASN A 199 -3.13 0.62 -7.21
C ASN A 199 -4.46 -0.14 -7.47
N LEU A 200 -4.40 -1.44 -7.79
CA LEU A 200 -5.60 -2.26 -7.97
C LEU A 200 -6.32 -2.53 -6.64
N GLY A 201 -5.56 -2.73 -5.55
CA GLY A 201 -6.08 -2.87 -4.19
C GLY A 201 -6.80 -1.61 -3.74
N ASP A 202 -6.14 -0.46 -3.88
CA ASP A 202 -6.71 0.85 -3.51
C ASP A 202 -7.93 1.17 -4.35
N TRP A 203 -7.87 0.90 -5.66
CA TRP A 203 -9.01 1.12 -6.54
C TRP A 203 -10.20 0.25 -6.16
N LEU A 204 -10.00 -1.02 -5.78
CA LEU A 204 -11.09 -1.90 -5.37
C LEU A 204 -11.62 -1.56 -3.97
N GLY A 205 -10.73 -1.22 -3.05
CA GLY A 205 -11.02 -0.97 -1.64
C GLY A 205 -11.63 0.39 -1.35
N SER A 206 -11.15 1.45 -2.01
CA SER A 206 -11.54 2.83 -1.71
C SER A 206 -12.99 3.15 -2.11
N PRO A 207 -13.65 4.09 -1.40
CA PRO A 207 -15.00 4.54 -1.72
C PRO A 207 -15.14 5.11 -3.14
N GLY A 208 -16.36 5.05 -3.68
CA GLY A 208 -16.68 5.61 -5.01
C GLY A 208 -16.36 7.10 -5.17
N ARG A 209 -16.46 7.86 -4.08
CA ARG A 209 -16.12 9.30 -4.04
C ARG A 209 -14.64 9.59 -4.32
N ASP A 210 -13.75 8.64 -4.01
CA ASP A 210 -12.29 8.77 -4.15
C ASP A 210 -11.83 8.10 -5.47
N GLY A 211 -12.77 7.75 -6.35
CA GLY A 211 -12.53 7.07 -7.62
C GLY A 211 -12.36 5.54 -7.50
N GLY A 212 -12.66 4.96 -6.33
CA GLY A 212 -12.64 3.51 -6.09
C GLY A 212 -13.96 2.80 -6.43
N LEU A 213 -13.97 1.47 -6.31
CA LEU A 213 -15.15 0.62 -6.55
C LEU A 213 -16.00 0.38 -5.30
N GLY A 214 -15.53 0.80 -4.12
CA GLY A 214 -16.29 0.76 -2.88
C GLY A 214 -16.55 -0.64 -2.32
N LEU A 215 -15.73 -1.63 -2.68
CA LEU A 215 -15.87 -2.98 -2.12
C LEU A 215 -15.45 -3.04 -0.65
N GLY A 216 -14.64 -2.08 -0.20
CA GLY A 216 -14.01 -2.07 1.12
C GLY A 216 -12.74 -2.93 1.14
N THR A 217 -11.76 -2.51 1.95
CA THR A 217 -10.46 -3.17 2.12
C THR A 217 -10.60 -4.61 2.62
N ALA A 218 -11.52 -4.84 3.58
CA ALA A 218 -11.78 -6.15 4.16
C ALA A 218 -12.31 -7.17 3.12
N MET A 219 -13.37 -6.79 2.37
CA MET A 219 -13.98 -7.69 1.40
C MET A 219 -13.04 -7.96 0.22
N THR A 220 -12.33 -6.93 -0.25
CA THR A 220 -11.31 -7.06 -1.28
C THR A 220 -10.23 -8.06 -0.87
N SER A 221 -9.73 -7.95 0.37
CA SER A 221 -8.74 -8.90 0.91
C SER A 221 -9.25 -10.34 0.94
N VAL A 222 -10.49 -10.57 1.41
CA VAL A 222 -11.09 -11.91 1.46
C VAL A 222 -11.24 -12.52 0.07
N ILE A 223 -11.76 -11.76 -0.89
CA ILE A 223 -11.94 -12.22 -2.28
C ILE A 223 -10.60 -12.66 -2.87
N PHE A 224 -9.56 -11.85 -2.71
CA PHE A 224 -8.25 -12.17 -3.26
C PHE A 224 -7.57 -13.33 -2.52
N LEU A 225 -7.69 -13.42 -1.19
CA LEU A 225 -7.18 -14.57 -0.44
C LEU A 225 -7.84 -15.88 -0.89
N LEU A 226 -9.15 -15.88 -1.14
CA LEU A 226 -9.85 -17.04 -1.69
C LEU A 226 -9.40 -17.37 -3.11
N ALA A 227 -9.17 -16.37 -3.96
CA ALA A 227 -8.65 -16.56 -5.32
C ALA A 227 -7.22 -17.12 -5.32
N ILE A 228 -6.35 -16.63 -4.42
CA ILE A 228 -5.00 -17.18 -4.20
C ILE A 228 -5.13 -18.64 -3.76
N LEU A 229 -5.94 -18.93 -2.74
CA LEU A 229 -6.12 -20.29 -2.23
C LEU A 229 -6.61 -21.24 -3.35
N ALA A 230 -7.61 -20.84 -4.13
CA ALA A 230 -8.11 -21.61 -5.25
C ALA A 230 -7.01 -21.88 -6.30
N THR A 231 -6.20 -20.86 -6.61
CA THR A 231 -5.09 -21.00 -7.57
C THR A 231 -3.99 -21.91 -7.01
N VAL A 232 -3.62 -21.78 -5.73
CA VAL A 232 -2.63 -22.64 -5.07
C VAL A 232 -3.12 -24.09 -5.04
N VAL A 233 -4.40 -24.34 -4.74
CA VAL A 233 -4.99 -25.67 -4.77
C VAL A 233 -4.94 -26.25 -6.18
N TYR A 234 -5.33 -25.46 -7.19
CA TYR A 234 -5.25 -25.87 -8.59
C TYR A 234 -3.80 -26.21 -9.01
N LEU A 235 -2.82 -25.39 -8.67
CA LEU A 235 -1.40 -25.63 -8.97
C LEU A 235 -0.87 -26.87 -8.23
N THR A 236 -1.26 -27.05 -6.97
CA THR A 236 -0.87 -28.22 -6.18
C THR A 236 -1.40 -29.52 -6.78
N LEU A 237 -2.63 -29.51 -7.32
CA LEU A 237 -3.25 -30.66 -7.96
C LEU A 237 -2.75 -30.89 -9.39
N SER A 238 -2.63 -29.84 -10.20
CA SER A 238 -2.26 -29.92 -11.62
C SER A 238 -0.75 -30.08 -11.85
N ARG A 239 0.08 -29.60 -10.91
CA ARG A 239 1.54 -29.50 -11.02
C ARG A 239 2.02 -28.78 -12.28
N SER A 240 1.17 -27.94 -12.87
CA SER A 240 1.44 -27.19 -14.11
C SER A 240 2.51 -26.11 -13.96
N ASP A 241 2.98 -25.87 -12.74
CA ASP A 241 4.01 -24.92 -12.35
C ASP A 241 5.33 -25.58 -11.91
N VAL A 242 5.42 -26.92 -11.97
CA VAL A 242 6.63 -27.67 -11.66
C VAL A 242 7.49 -27.79 -12.92
N ILE A 243 8.73 -27.31 -12.85
CA ILE A 243 9.70 -27.46 -13.94
C ILE A 243 10.08 -28.96 -14.04
N GLU A 244 9.43 -29.71 -14.93
CA GLU A 244 9.81 -31.08 -15.26
C GLU A 244 11.13 -31.08 -16.04
N SER A 245 12.06 -31.94 -15.63
CA SER A 245 13.46 -31.87 -16.06
C SER A 245 13.74 -32.35 -17.48
N GLN A 246 12.72 -32.63 -18.32
CA GLN A 246 12.93 -33.18 -19.67
C GLN A 246 11.84 -32.80 -20.68
N GLU A 247 11.97 -31.63 -21.29
CA GLU A 247 11.73 -31.51 -22.73
C GLU A 247 12.91 -30.77 -23.35
N PRO A 248 13.47 -31.21 -24.50
CA PRO A 248 14.47 -30.45 -25.23
C PRO A 248 13.77 -29.22 -25.82
N THR A 249 13.61 -28.18 -25.01
CA THR A 249 13.14 -26.87 -25.46
C THR A 249 14.04 -26.46 -26.62
N ARG A 250 13.43 -26.33 -27.80
CA ARG A 250 14.03 -25.77 -29.02
C ARG A 250 15.11 -24.76 -28.66
N ALA A 251 16.36 -25.05 -29.02
CA ALA A 251 17.54 -24.29 -28.59
C ALA A 251 17.20 -22.79 -28.52
N PRO A 252 17.31 -22.15 -27.33
CA PRO A 252 16.98 -20.75 -27.19
C PRO A 252 17.74 -20.00 -28.27
N ARG A 253 17.04 -19.29 -29.15
CA ARG A 253 17.70 -18.41 -30.12
C ARG A 253 18.50 -17.42 -29.31
N THR A 254 19.82 -17.59 -29.24
CA THR A 254 20.72 -16.62 -28.63
C THR A 254 20.48 -15.30 -29.34
N PRO A 255 19.94 -14.28 -28.66
CA PRO A 255 19.73 -12.99 -29.27
C PRO A 255 21.08 -12.51 -29.82
N SER A 256 21.12 -12.05 -31.06
CA SER A 256 22.34 -11.42 -31.57
C SER A 256 22.68 -10.23 -30.65
N PRO A 257 23.96 -10.00 -30.28
CA PRO A 257 24.34 -8.90 -29.39
C PRO A 257 23.84 -7.53 -29.84
N ALA A 258 23.74 -7.30 -31.16
CA ALA A 258 23.17 -6.09 -31.75
C ALA A 258 21.67 -5.92 -31.42
N ARG A 259 20.90 -7.01 -31.50
CA ARG A 259 19.48 -7.03 -31.13
C ARG A 259 19.28 -6.81 -29.63
N GLU A 260 20.13 -7.39 -28.79
CA GLU A 260 20.09 -7.17 -27.34
C GLU A 260 20.35 -5.69 -27.01
N ARG A 261 21.37 -5.08 -27.61
CA ARG A 261 21.63 -3.62 -27.46
C ARG A 261 20.48 -2.76 -27.98
N GLY A 262 19.89 -3.12 -29.12
CA GLY A 262 18.71 -2.44 -29.66
C GLY A 262 17.51 -2.53 -28.72
N MET A 263 17.30 -3.68 -28.09
CA MET A 263 16.22 -3.86 -27.13
C MET A 263 16.48 -3.19 -25.77
N LEU A 264 17.74 -3.05 -25.36
CA LEU A 264 18.10 -2.19 -24.23
C LEU A 264 17.74 -0.73 -24.53
N ALA A 265 18.06 -0.25 -25.74
CA ALA A 265 17.67 1.10 -26.17
C ALA A 265 16.13 1.25 -26.17
N TYR A 266 15.38 0.23 -26.61
CA TYR A 266 13.92 0.21 -26.52
C TYR A 266 13.43 0.38 -25.07
N TYR A 267 13.97 -0.36 -24.10
CA TYR A 267 13.58 -0.18 -22.70
C TYR A 267 13.96 1.18 -22.13
N VAL A 268 15.10 1.74 -22.53
CA VAL A 268 15.48 3.12 -22.17
C VAL A 268 14.47 4.12 -22.74
N VAL A 269 14.03 3.97 -23.99
CA VAL A 269 13.00 4.83 -24.59
C VAL A 269 11.66 4.70 -23.86
N VAL A 270 11.24 3.48 -23.52
CA VAL A 270 10.02 3.25 -22.73
C VAL A 270 10.12 3.93 -21.36
N ALA A 271 11.26 3.80 -20.67
CA ALA A 271 11.50 4.45 -19.39
C ALA A 271 11.47 5.99 -19.51
N ILE A 272 12.14 6.56 -20.52
CA ILE A 272 12.11 8.01 -20.78
C ILE A 272 10.68 8.48 -21.07
N ALA A 273 9.91 7.74 -21.86
CA ALA A 273 8.52 8.07 -22.15
C ALA A 273 7.65 8.05 -20.89
N ALA A 274 7.85 7.07 -20.00
CA ALA A 274 7.14 7.00 -18.73
C ALA A 274 7.53 8.14 -17.79
N THR A 275 8.82 8.48 -17.68
CA THR A 275 9.28 9.63 -16.89
C THR A 275 8.75 10.94 -17.46
N ALA A 276 8.72 11.10 -18.79
CA ALA A 276 8.15 12.27 -19.43
C ALA A 276 6.63 12.39 -19.19
N LEU A 277 5.91 11.27 -19.21
CA LEU A 277 4.49 11.22 -18.87
C LEU A 277 4.25 11.64 -17.41
N LEU A 278 5.03 11.09 -16.47
CA LEU A 278 4.94 11.46 -15.04
C LEU A 278 5.28 12.93 -14.83
N ALA A 279 6.33 13.45 -15.48
CA ALA A 279 6.70 14.85 -15.39
C ALA A 279 5.63 15.79 -15.97
N TRP A 280 4.99 15.37 -17.08
CA TRP A 280 3.87 16.10 -17.67
C TRP A 280 2.62 16.07 -16.78
N ALA A 281 2.32 14.91 -16.18
CA ALA A 281 1.20 14.74 -15.26
C ALA A 281 1.37 15.58 -13.99
N ASN A 282 2.60 15.61 -13.44
CA ASN A 282 2.97 16.46 -12.31
C ASN A 282 2.82 17.96 -12.58
N GLN A 283 2.85 18.39 -13.85
CA GLN A 283 2.63 19.79 -14.23
C GLN A 283 1.15 20.13 -14.42
N GLN A 284 0.25 19.14 -14.46
CA GLN A 284 -1.17 19.41 -14.54
C GLN A 284 -1.68 19.92 -13.18
N PRO A 285 -2.71 20.78 -13.13
CA PRO A 285 -3.34 21.16 -11.88
C PRO A 285 -3.96 19.92 -11.23
N HIS A 286 -3.43 19.52 -10.08
CA HIS A 286 -3.97 18.48 -9.22
C HIS A 286 -3.64 18.84 -7.77
N ALA A 287 -4.48 18.42 -6.82
CA ALA A 287 -4.15 18.57 -5.42
C ALA A 287 -3.01 17.59 -5.10
N SER A 288 -1.82 18.10 -4.78
CA SER A 288 -0.72 17.29 -4.28
C SER A 288 -0.94 17.08 -2.78
N ALA A 289 -0.88 15.83 -2.30
CA ALA A 289 -1.02 15.53 -0.86
C ALA A 289 0.04 16.26 0.01
N SER A 290 1.14 16.70 -0.59
CA SER A 290 2.23 17.45 0.04
C SER A 290 2.01 18.98 0.14
N GLU A 291 1.05 19.57 -0.60
CA GLU A 291 0.72 20.99 -0.43
C GLU A 291 -0.15 21.26 0.82
N GLU A 292 -0.75 20.22 1.40
CA GLU A 292 -1.43 20.32 2.70
C GLU A 292 -0.46 20.47 3.89
N ALA A 293 0.85 20.22 3.71
CA ALA A 293 1.82 20.25 4.80
C ALA A 293 2.61 21.56 4.96
N ASP A 294 2.78 22.36 3.90
CA ASP A 294 3.63 23.58 3.94
C ASP A 294 2.91 24.88 3.54
N THR A 295 1.60 24.79 3.35
CA THR A 295 0.72 25.94 3.50
C THR A 295 -0.19 25.65 4.69
N THR A 296 -0.42 26.62 5.56
CA THR A 296 -1.59 26.63 6.44
C THR A 296 -2.84 26.69 5.57
N ALA A 297 -3.16 25.56 4.95
CA ALA A 297 -4.18 25.37 3.95
C ALA A 297 -5.07 24.19 4.34
N PRO A 298 -6.31 24.23 3.90
CA PRO A 298 -7.43 23.75 4.68
C PRO A 298 -7.72 22.29 4.43
N MET A 299 -7.98 21.56 5.52
CA MET A 299 -8.38 20.17 5.51
C MET A 299 -9.55 19.92 4.53
N ALA A 300 -9.36 18.94 3.66
CA ALA A 300 -10.37 18.08 3.03
C ALA A 300 -11.79 18.66 2.96
N GLY A 301 -12.09 19.33 1.85
CA GLY A 301 -13.44 19.60 1.39
C GLY A 301 -14.21 20.58 2.26
N HIS A 302 -13.72 21.82 2.40
CA HIS A 302 -14.39 22.94 3.06
C HIS A 302 -15.91 22.92 2.87
N ILE A 303 -16.59 22.36 3.87
CA ILE A 303 -17.85 22.90 4.32
C ILE A 303 -17.47 23.88 5.42
N THR A 304 -17.96 25.10 5.33
CA THR A 304 -17.81 26.08 6.41
C THR A 304 -18.40 25.51 7.70
N PRO A 305 -17.98 25.96 8.89
CA PRO A 305 -18.65 25.62 10.16
C PRO A 305 -20.18 25.75 10.12
N GLN A 306 -20.67 26.73 9.35
CA GLN A 306 -22.08 26.95 9.14
C GLN A 306 -22.73 25.86 8.26
N GLU A 307 -22.04 25.38 7.22
CA GLU A 307 -22.48 24.26 6.39
C GLU A 307 -22.34 22.90 7.10
N ALA A 308 -21.39 22.77 8.02
CA ALA A 308 -21.20 21.58 8.86
C ALA A 308 -22.35 21.36 9.85
N THR A 309 -23.01 22.43 10.28
CA THR A 309 -24.09 22.36 11.28
C THR A 309 -25.49 22.58 10.72
N ALA A 310 -25.63 23.23 9.56
CA ALA A 310 -26.92 23.55 8.94
C ALA A 310 -27.89 22.36 8.75
N PRO A 311 -27.43 21.13 8.40
CA PRO A 311 -28.33 19.98 8.20
C PRO A 311 -28.91 19.40 9.50
N PHE A 312 -28.33 19.74 10.65
CA PHE A 312 -28.62 19.10 11.93
C PHE A 312 -29.54 19.96 12.83
N PRO A 313 -30.35 19.35 13.70
CA PRO A 313 -31.15 20.10 14.65
C PRO A 313 -30.26 20.92 15.61
N ALA A 314 -30.63 22.19 15.82
CA ALA A 314 -29.85 23.10 16.65
C ALA A 314 -29.66 22.61 18.11
N ALA A 315 -30.61 21.82 18.63
CA ALA A 315 -30.52 21.22 19.95
C ALA A 315 -29.40 20.18 20.05
N ASP A 316 -29.21 19.36 19.00
CA ASP A 316 -28.18 18.33 18.97
C ASP A 316 -26.80 18.98 18.83
N ILE A 317 -26.66 19.99 17.96
CA ILE A 317 -25.43 20.79 17.85
C ILE A 317 -25.08 21.49 19.17
N ALA A 318 -26.08 22.06 19.87
CA ALA A 318 -25.85 22.68 21.17
C ALA A 318 -25.41 21.66 22.24
N LYS A 319 -25.95 20.43 22.20
CA LYS A 319 -25.53 19.32 23.07
C LYS A 319 -24.06 19.01 22.87
N PHE A 320 -23.62 18.74 21.63
CA PHE A 320 -22.21 18.43 21.33
C PHE A 320 -21.29 19.59 21.72
N ARG A 321 -21.66 20.83 21.36
CA ARG A 321 -20.89 22.03 21.71
C ARG A 321 -20.67 22.17 23.21
N THR A 322 -21.68 21.86 24.02
CA THR A 322 -21.59 21.92 25.49
C THR A 322 -20.60 20.90 26.01
N ILE A 323 -20.67 19.64 25.54
CA ILE A 323 -19.75 18.58 25.97
C ILE A 323 -18.30 18.93 25.58
N THR A 324 -18.08 19.44 24.36
CA THR A 324 -16.76 19.87 23.89
C THR A 324 -16.22 21.05 24.72
N ALA A 325 -17.05 22.04 25.06
CA ALA A 325 -16.65 23.18 25.89
C ALA A 325 -16.30 22.75 27.33
N ASP A 326 -17.09 21.83 27.92
CA ASP A 326 -16.81 21.26 29.24
C ASP A 326 -15.48 20.48 29.24
N THR A 327 -15.22 19.73 28.15
CA THR A 327 -13.97 18.99 27.98
C THR A 327 -12.78 19.95 27.92
N LEU A 328 -12.89 21.04 27.16
CA LEU A 328 -11.89 22.10 27.09
C LEU A 328 -11.65 22.78 28.44
N ALA A 329 -12.69 23.01 29.23
CA ALA A 329 -12.56 23.56 30.58
C ALA A 329 -11.76 22.61 31.50
N ASN A 330 -11.98 21.30 31.39
CA ASN A 330 -11.23 20.30 32.16
C ASN A 330 -9.75 20.21 31.73
N VAL A 331 -9.47 20.23 30.42
CA VAL A 331 -8.09 20.30 29.89
C VAL A 331 -7.38 21.57 30.38
N ASN A 332 -8.07 22.71 30.35
CA ASN A 332 -7.51 23.99 30.78
C ASN A 332 -7.21 24.03 32.28
N SER A 333 -8.05 23.40 33.11
CA SER A 333 -7.84 23.28 34.56
C SER A 333 -6.80 22.21 34.94
N GLY A 334 -6.37 21.38 33.99
CA GLY A 334 -5.42 20.29 34.21
C GLY A 334 -6.06 19.03 34.79
N ASP A 335 -7.39 18.94 34.83
CA ASP A 335 -8.10 17.73 35.27
C ASP A 335 -8.27 16.76 34.09
N GLN A 336 -7.19 16.05 33.78
CA GLN A 336 -7.16 15.10 32.67
C GLN A 336 -8.21 13.99 32.82
N ARG A 337 -8.46 13.55 34.06
CA ARG A 337 -9.42 12.47 34.31
C ARG A 337 -10.85 12.92 34.00
N ALA A 338 -11.20 14.15 34.39
CA ALA A 338 -12.48 14.73 34.03
C ALA A 338 -12.59 15.00 32.52
N ALA A 339 -11.51 15.44 31.86
CA ALA A 339 -11.47 15.61 30.41
C ALA A 339 -11.71 14.29 29.67
N THR A 340 -11.01 13.21 30.04
CA THR A 340 -11.20 11.88 29.44
C THR A 340 -12.60 11.32 29.69
N SER A 341 -13.19 11.56 30.87
CA SER A 341 -14.58 11.17 31.11
C SER A 341 -15.53 11.95 30.21
N ARG A 342 -15.35 13.28 30.10
CA ARG A 342 -16.26 14.15 29.36
C ARG A 342 -16.17 13.96 27.85
N VAL A 343 -14.98 13.67 27.33
CA VAL A 343 -14.82 13.32 25.91
C VAL A 343 -15.45 11.96 25.58
N THR A 344 -15.59 11.06 26.56
CA THR A 344 -16.33 9.79 26.40
C THR A 344 -17.83 10.02 26.31
N ASP A 345 -18.36 11.01 27.05
CA ASP A 345 -19.75 11.43 26.88
C ASP A 345 -20.01 11.99 25.47
N LEU A 346 -19.01 12.66 24.86
CA LEU A 346 -19.10 13.21 23.51
C LEU A 346 -19.23 12.08 22.47
N GLU A 347 -18.33 11.09 22.52
CA GLU A 347 -18.37 9.90 21.66
C GLU A 347 -19.70 9.17 21.81
N THR A 348 -20.12 8.88 23.05
CA THR A 348 -21.38 8.17 23.33
C THR A 348 -22.58 8.93 22.77
N ALA A 349 -22.66 10.24 23.00
CA ALA A 349 -23.77 11.05 22.53
C ALA A 349 -23.79 11.21 21.00
N TRP A 350 -22.62 11.17 20.35
CA TRP A 350 -22.49 11.24 18.90
C TRP A 350 -22.94 9.92 18.26
N ASP A 351 -22.42 8.79 18.76
CA ASP A 351 -22.79 7.44 18.29
C ASP A 351 -24.28 7.14 18.47
N ASP A 352 -24.86 7.52 19.62
CA ASP A 352 -26.30 7.34 19.91
C ASP A 352 -27.18 8.07 18.89
N ASP A 353 -26.73 9.23 18.40
CA ASP A 353 -27.48 10.06 17.46
C ASP A 353 -27.21 9.71 15.99
N GLN A 354 -26.20 8.87 15.68
CA GLN A 354 -25.76 8.55 14.32
C GLN A 354 -26.92 8.19 13.39
N SER A 355 -27.77 7.25 13.81
CA SER A 355 -28.92 6.77 13.02
C SER A 355 -29.93 7.86 12.64
N THR A 356 -29.92 8.99 13.36
CA THR A 356 -30.81 10.13 13.13
C THR A 356 -30.13 11.30 12.42
N LEU A 357 -28.82 11.47 12.60
CA LEU A 357 -28.05 12.58 12.06
C LEU A 357 -27.37 12.24 10.74
N GLU A 358 -26.70 11.09 10.63
CA GLU A 358 -25.98 10.67 9.42
C GLU A 358 -26.85 10.74 8.14
N PRO A 359 -28.11 10.26 8.12
CA PRO A 359 -28.95 10.34 6.92
C PRO A 359 -29.37 11.76 6.51
N LYS A 360 -29.22 12.76 7.39
CA LYS A 360 -29.56 14.17 7.08
C LYS A 360 -28.50 14.82 6.20
N SER A 361 -27.24 14.43 6.37
CA SER A 361 -26.13 14.84 5.51
C SER A 361 -24.89 14.01 5.84
N GLU A 362 -24.61 12.99 5.03
CA GLU A 362 -23.41 12.16 5.16
C GLU A 362 -22.12 13.02 5.08
N LYS A 363 -22.16 14.09 4.29
CA LYS A 363 -21.03 15.03 4.15
C LYS A 363 -20.77 15.82 5.43
N ALA A 364 -21.81 16.40 6.03
CA ALA A 364 -21.65 17.17 7.26
C ALA A 364 -21.39 16.26 8.48
N TRP A 365 -21.95 15.05 8.44
CA TRP A 365 -21.72 14.02 9.45
C TRP A 365 -20.25 13.61 9.44
N GLY A 366 -19.73 13.13 8.31
CA GLY A 366 -18.33 12.70 8.20
C GLY A 366 -17.30 13.80 8.49
N PHE A 367 -17.66 15.07 8.26
CA PHE A 367 -16.80 16.20 8.64
C PHE A 367 -16.70 16.37 10.16
N LEU A 368 -17.84 16.44 10.86
CA LEU A 368 -17.86 16.58 12.32
C LEU A 368 -17.35 15.32 13.03
N ASP A 369 -17.65 14.15 12.48
CA ASP A 369 -17.15 12.85 12.93
C ASP A 369 -15.62 12.81 12.93
N GLY A 370 -14.99 13.26 11.83
CA GLY A 370 -13.53 13.36 11.74
C GLY A 370 -12.91 14.33 12.74
N GLU A 371 -13.55 15.46 13.03
CA GLU A 371 -13.08 16.38 14.07
C GLU A 371 -13.25 15.83 15.49
N ILE A 372 -14.35 15.10 15.75
CA ILE A 372 -14.58 14.39 17.02
C ILE A 372 -13.52 13.32 17.22
N ASP A 373 -13.15 12.57 16.18
CA ASP A 373 -12.06 11.59 16.22
C ASP A 373 -10.71 12.23 16.60
N GLN A 374 -10.39 13.41 16.05
CA GLN A 374 -9.16 14.12 16.43
C GLN A 374 -9.18 14.53 17.91
N VAL A 375 -10.32 15.00 18.41
CA VAL A 375 -10.50 15.34 19.83
C VAL A 375 -10.33 14.09 20.72
N LEU A 376 -10.96 12.98 20.36
CA LEU A 376 -10.84 11.72 21.10
C LEU A 376 -9.40 11.22 21.12
N LYS A 377 -8.71 11.26 19.98
CA LYS A 377 -7.30 10.87 19.84
C LYS A 377 -6.38 11.75 20.69
N ALA A 378 -6.59 13.07 20.71
CA ALA A 378 -5.78 13.99 21.49
C ALA A 378 -5.99 13.81 23.00
N VAL A 379 -7.25 13.78 23.47
CA VAL A 379 -7.59 13.75 24.90
C VAL A 379 -7.35 12.37 25.54
N ARG A 380 -7.41 11.29 24.76
CA ARG A 380 -7.19 9.91 25.22
C ARG A 380 -5.78 9.39 24.94
N ALA A 381 -4.86 10.23 24.44
CA ALA A 381 -3.50 9.83 24.20
C ALA A 381 -2.84 9.27 25.50
N PRO A 382 -1.97 8.25 25.43
CA PRO A 382 -1.25 7.73 26.60
C PRO A 382 -0.43 8.81 27.34
N HIS A 383 0.03 9.81 26.58
CA HIS A 383 0.74 11.00 27.06
C HIS A 383 0.11 12.23 26.39
N PRO A 384 -1.01 12.76 26.91
CA PRO A 384 -1.72 13.86 26.29
C PRO A 384 -0.87 15.14 26.34
N ASP A 385 -0.79 15.82 25.20
CA ASP A 385 -0.16 17.12 25.08
C ASP A 385 -1.23 18.21 25.09
N LYS A 386 -1.16 19.09 26.09
CA LYS A 386 -2.19 20.12 26.33
C LYS A 386 -2.40 21.05 25.14
N ALA A 387 -1.34 21.38 24.39
CA ALA A 387 -1.47 22.26 23.23
C ALA A 387 -2.27 21.57 22.13
N THR A 388 -1.98 20.30 21.86
CA THR A 388 -2.70 19.47 20.90
C THR A 388 -4.16 19.25 21.28
N GLU A 389 -4.45 19.01 22.57
CA GLU A 389 -5.83 18.85 23.06
C GLU A 389 -6.65 20.14 22.90
N VAL A 390 -6.08 21.27 23.29
CA VAL A 390 -6.73 22.59 23.19
C VAL A 390 -6.98 22.95 21.73
N ASP A 391 -6.03 22.67 20.84
CA ASP A 391 -6.17 22.93 19.41
C ASP A 391 -7.30 22.12 18.77
N ALA A 392 -7.33 20.80 19.02
CA ALA A 392 -8.40 19.93 18.52
C ALA A 392 -9.78 20.34 19.06
N LEU A 393 -9.89 20.65 20.36
CA LEU A 393 -11.14 21.07 20.99
C LEU A 393 -11.64 22.42 20.46
N ASN A 394 -10.74 23.39 20.23
CA ASN A 394 -11.11 24.69 19.66
C ASN A 394 -11.53 24.58 18.19
N THR A 395 -10.89 23.69 17.44
CA THR A 395 -11.27 23.40 16.05
C THR A 395 -12.70 22.86 16.00
N LEU A 396 -13.00 21.81 16.78
CA LEU A 396 -14.35 21.26 16.87
C LEU A 396 -15.37 22.28 17.40
N LEU A 397 -15.02 23.10 18.40
CA LEU A 397 -15.91 24.16 18.88
C LEU A 397 -16.23 25.19 17.80
N THR A 398 -15.25 25.58 16.99
CA THR A 398 -15.43 26.50 15.87
C THR A 398 -16.42 25.93 14.86
N SER A 399 -16.23 24.67 14.47
CA SER A 399 -17.10 23.94 13.55
C SER A 399 -18.51 23.72 14.08
N LEU A 400 -18.65 23.49 15.39
CA LEU A 400 -19.95 23.41 16.07
C LEU A 400 -20.61 24.77 16.27
N GLY A 401 -20.00 25.88 15.85
CA GLY A 401 -20.52 27.25 15.98
C GLY A 401 -20.36 27.89 17.36
N GLY A 402 -19.42 27.39 18.16
CA GLY A 402 -18.97 28.01 19.41
C GLY A 402 -18.02 29.18 19.14
N THR A 403 -18.07 30.20 19.98
CA THR A 403 -17.04 31.26 20.03
C THR A 403 -15.92 30.78 20.95
N THR A 404 -14.70 30.70 20.42
CA THR A 404 -13.46 30.45 21.18
C THR A 404 -13.18 31.53 22.22
#